data_AF-A0A9J7BJ48-F1
#
_entry.id   AF-A0A9J7BJ48-F1
#
_cell.length_a   1.000
_cell.length_b   1.000
_cell.length_c   1.000
_cell.angle_alpha   90.00
_cell.angle_beta   90.00
_cell.angle_gamma   90.00
#
_symmetry.space_group_name_H-M   'P 1'
#
loop_
_entity.id
_entity.type
_entity.pdbx_description
1 polymer ?
#
loop_
_entity_poly.entity_id
_entity_poly.type
_entity_poly.pdbx_seq_one_letter_code
_entity_poly.pdbx_strand_id
1 'polypeptide(L)'
;MPAISPKRQSIHAARRNARLEARVPQETKDVLERAAAVQGRKMSDFVISSALEAAHRILRESELADLTKRDRLAFVEALLNPPAPNERLRKAVARHAQVFGR
;
A
#
# COMPACT_ATOMS: atom_id res chain seq x y z
N MET A 1 33.93 24.74 20.66
CA MET A 1 32.86 24.52 19.67
C MET A 1 31.99 23.36 20.15
N PRO A 2 30.68 23.51 20.36
CA PRO A 2 29.85 22.43 20.86
C PRO A 2 29.49 21.46 19.72
N ALA A 3 29.69 20.17 19.98
CA ALA A 3 29.29 19.10 19.08
C ALA A 3 27.75 19.00 19.05
N ILE A 4 27.17 19.12 17.86
CA ILE A 4 25.75 18.87 17.61
C ILE A 4 25.57 17.36 17.60
N SER A 5 25.18 16.79 18.74
CA SER A 5 24.74 15.39 18.82
C SER A 5 23.39 15.26 18.09
N PRO A 6 23.27 14.42 17.05
CA PRO A 6 21.99 14.19 16.41
C PRO A 6 21.09 13.43 17.38
N LYS A 7 19.95 14.04 17.75
CA LYS A 7 18.89 13.37 18.50
C LYS A 7 18.44 12.15 17.70
N ARG A 8 18.81 10.96 18.16
CA ARG A 8 18.26 9.69 17.68
C ARG A 8 16.75 9.76 17.90
N GLN A 9 16.00 10.03 16.84
CA GLN A 9 14.55 10.02 16.86
C GLN A 9 14.14 8.62 17.31
N SER A 10 13.63 8.52 18.53
CA SER A 10 12.96 7.31 18.98
C SER A 10 11.81 7.08 18.02
N ILE A 11 11.84 5.92 17.36
CA ILE A 11 10.75 5.43 16.54
C ILE A 11 9.54 5.40 17.48
N HIS A 12 8.65 6.39 17.37
CA HIS A 12 7.47 6.43 18.21
C HIS A 12 6.69 5.14 17.91
N ALA A 13 6.72 4.19 18.86
CA ALA A 13 5.77 3.10 18.86
C ALA A 13 4.39 3.75 18.72
N ALA A 14 3.75 3.56 17.56
CA ALA A 14 2.51 4.23 17.22
C ALA A 14 1.53 4.06 18.40
N ARG A 15 1.01 5.17 18.92
CA ARG A 15 0.11 5.14 20.08
C ARG A 15 -1.10 4.29 19.70
N ARG A 16 -1.33 3.18 20.41
CA ARG A 16 -2.54 2.35 20.30
C ARG A 16 -3.73 3.12 20.88
N ASN A 17 -4.32 4.00 20.09
CA ASN A 17 -5.42 4.89 20.47
C ASN A 17 -6.79 4.46 19.92
N ALA A 18 -6.83 3.50 18.99
CA ALA A 18 -8.06 2.93 18.44
C ALA A 18 -8.27 1.50 18.95
N ARG A 19 -9.53 1.13 19.23
CA ARG A 19 -9.89 -0.21 19.70
C ARG A 19 -10.70 -0.95 18.63
N LEU A 20 -10.31 -2.20 18.37
CA LEU A 20 -11.07 -3.12 17.55
C LEU A 20 -11.86 -4.05 18.48
N GLU A 21 -13.18 -3.91 18.51
CA GLU A 21 -14.08 -4.74 19.32
C GLU A 21 -14.81 -5.76 18.45
N ALA A 22 -14.75 -7.04 18.82
CA ALA A 22 -15.47 -8.11 18.15
C ALA A 22 -15.94 -9.13 19.18
N ARG A 23 -17.20 -9.57 19.05
CA ARG A 23 -17.73 -10.71 19.81
C ARG A 23 -17.68 -11.94 18.93
N VAL A 24 -17.11 -13.01 19.45
CA VAL A 24 -16.96 -14.28 18.74
C VAL A 24 -17.43 -15.44 19.64
N PRO A 25 -17.90 -16.55 19.06
CA PRO A 25 -18.12 -17.79 19.80
C PRO A 25 -16.85 -18.27 20.51
N GLN A 26 -17.02 -19.03 21.59
CA GLN A 26 -15.88 -19.58 22.35
C GLN A 26 -14.99 -20.47 21.48
N GLU A 27 -15.59 -21.28 20.60
CA GLU A 27 -14.85 -22.16 19.69
C GLU A 27 -13.93 -21.38 18.74
N THR A 28 -14.38 -20.22 18.24
CA THR A 28 -13.55 -19.32 17.42
C THR A 28 -12.38 -18.79 18.22
N LYS A 29 -12.62 -18.38 19.47
CA LYS A 29 -11.55 -17.90 20.36
C LYS A 29 -10.51 -18.98 20.61
N ASP A 30 -10.92 -20.22 20.86
CA ASP A 30 -10.01 -21.34 21.13
C ASP A 30 -9.12 -21.67 19.92
N VAL A 31 -9.65 -21.54 18.71
CA VAL A 31 -8.86 -21.69 17.47
C VAL A 31 -7.83 -20.57 17.34
N LEU A 32 -8.23 -19.32 17.58
CA LEU A 32 -7.35 -18.15 17.50
C LEU A 32 -6.24 -18.20 18.54
N GLU A 33 -6.54 -18.62 19.77
CA GLU A 33 -5.55 -18.77 20.84
C GLU A 33 -4.53 -19.86 20.51
N ARG A 34 -4.98 -21.02 20.02
CA ARG A 34 -4.08 -22.09 19.57
C ARG A 34 -3.17 -21.64 18.42
N ALA A 35 -3.73 -20.96 17.42
CA ALA A 35 -2.95 -20.45 16.29
C ALA A 35 -1.89 -19.42 16.73
N ALA A 36 -2.24 -18.53 17.67
CA ALA A 36 -1.31 -17.57 18.25
C ALA A 36 -0.20 -18.26 19.06
N ALA A 37 -0.55 -19.29 19.84
CA ALA A 37 0.40 -20.08 20.62
C ALA A 37 1.40 -20.82 19.73
N VAL A 38 0.95 -21.42 18.62
CA VAL A 38 1.83 -22.07 17.63
C VAL A 38 2.84 -21.08 17.05
N GLN A 39 2.47 -19.82 16.86
CA GLN A 39 3.36 -18.77 16.36
C GLN A 39 4.18 -18.07 17.48
N GLY A 40 4.04 -18.48 18.74
CA GLY A 40 4.76 -17.90 19.87
C GLY A 40 4.42 -16.43 20.14
N ARG A 41 3.21 -15.98 19.78
CA ARG A 41 2.79 -14.57 19.92
C ARG A 41 1.47 -14.44 20.67
N LYS A 42 1.17 -13.24 21.18
CA LYS A 42 -0.11 -12.98 21.86
C LYS A 42 -1.27 -13.06 20.89
N MET A 43 -2.43 -13.51 21.36
CA MET A 43 -3.66 -13.59 20.55
C MET A 43 -4.02 -12.24 19.91
N SER A 44 -3.91 -11.14 20.67
CA SER A 44 -4.16 -9.78 20.15
C SER A 44 -3.28 -9.46 18.94
N ASP A 45 -1.99 -9.77 19.04
CA ASP A 45 -1.01 -9.45 18.00
C ASP A 45 -1.23 -10.37 16.79
N PHE A 46 -1.64 -11.62 17.03
CA PHE A 46 -2.05 -12.55 15.99
C PHE A 46 -3.24 -12.03 15.20
N VAL A 47 -4.30 -11.60 15.88
CA VAL A 47 -5.52 -11.12 15.24
C VAL A 47 -5.25 -9.83 14.46
N ILE A 48 -4.55 -8.86 15.06
CA ILE A 48 -4.25 -7.58 14.41
C ILE A 48 -3.41 -7.79 13.15
N SER A 49 -2.34 -8.59 13.23
CA SER A 49 -1.46 -8.82 12.07
C SER A 49 -2.19 -9.58 10.96
N SER A 50 -2.98 -10.60 11.30
CA SER A 50 -3.75 -11.37 10.31
C SER A 50 -4.82 -10.52 9.62
N ALA A 51 -5.51 -9.68 10.39
CA ALA A 51 -6.50 -8.74 9.86
C ALA A 51 -5.83 -7.70 8.94
N LEU A 52 -4.66 -7.18 9.32
CA LEU A 52 -3.91 -6.23 8.50
C LEU A 52 -3.42 -6.86 7.20
N GLU A 53 -2.92 -8.09 7.25
CA GLU A 53 -2.49 -8.83 6.06
C GLU A 53 -3.66 -9.05 5.09
N ALA A 54 -4.82 -9.48 5.61
CA ALA A 54 -6.03 -9.65 4.82
C ALA A 54 -6.49 -8.32 4.21
N ALA A 55 -6.48 -7.22 4.98
CA ALA A 55 -6.83 -5.90 4.49
C ALA A 55 -5.89 -5.44 3.36
N HIS A 56 -4.58 -5.58 3.53
CA HIS A 56 -3.61 -5.24 2.48
C HIS A 56 -3.79 -6.09 1.22
N ARG A 57 -4.13 -7.37 1.37
CA ARG A 57 -4.43 -8.23 0.22
C ARG A 57 -5.64 -7.71 -0.55
N ILE A 58 -6.74 -7.45 0.14
CA ILE A 58 -7.97 -6.93 -0.45
C ILE A 58 -7.74 -5.59 -1.14
N LEU A 59 -7.05 -4.65 -0.48
CA LEU A 59 -6.75 -3.32 -1.05
C LEU A 59 -5.89 -3.42 -2.30
N ARG A 60 -4.84 -4.26 -2.28
CA ARG A 60 -4.00 -4.48 -3.46
C ARG A 60 -4.78 -5.11 -4.60
N GLU A 61 -5.62 -6.10 -4.29
CA GLU A 61 -6.46 -6.75 -5.29
C GLU A 61 -7.47 -5.79 -5.91
N SER A 62 -8.09 -4.91 -5.11
CA SER A 62 -9.01 -3.88 -5.62
C SER A 62 -8.29 -2.81 -6.45
N GLU A 63 -7.14 -2.31 -5.99
CA GLU A 63 -6.36 -1.32 -6.72
C GLU A 63 -5.84 -1.88 -8.05
N LEU A 64 -5.37 -3.13 -8.04
CA LEU A 64 -5.00 -3.81 -9.26
C LEU A 64 -6.23 -3.98 -10.15
N ALA A 65 -7.36 -4.47 -9.63
CA ALA A 65 -8.58 -4.71 -10.38
C ALA A 65 -9.05 -3.47 -11.16
N ASP A 66 -8.99 -2.29 -10.56
CA ASP A 66 -9.35 -1.03 -11.22
C ASP A 66 -8.38 -0.66 -12.37
N LEU A 67 -7.07 -0.88 -12.21
CA LEU A 67 -6.09 -0.72 -13.30
C LEU A 67 -6.16 -1.85 -14.36
N THR A 68 -6.76 -3.00 -14.05
CA THR A 68 -6.47 -4.25 -14.79
C THR A 68 -7.18 -4.47 -16.12
N LYS A 69 -8.27 -3.77 -16.47
CA LYS A 69 -9.00 -4.11 -17.71
C LYS A 69 -8.99 -3.02 -18.76
N ARG A 70 -9.54 -1.85 -18.46
CA ARG A 70 -9.61 -0.75 -19.43
C ARG A 70 -8.22 -0.20 -19.74
N ASP A 71 -7.43 0.04 -18.70
CA ASP A 71 -6.11 0.67 -18.86
C ASP A 71 -5.11 -0.30 -19.47
N ARG A 72 -5.20 -1.60 -19.14
CA ARG A 72 -4.38 -2.62 -19.82
C ARG A 72 -4.70 -2.75 -21.29
N LEU A 73 -5.98 -2.75 -21.67
CA LEU A 73 -6.37 -2.76 -23.09
C LEU A 73 -5.86 -1.51 -23.80
N ALA A 74 -6.07 -0.33 -23.22
CA ALA A 74 -5.58 0.92 -23.79
C ALA A 74 -4.04 0.97 -23.89
N PHE A 75 -3.34 0.42 -22.89
CA PHE A 75 -1.88 0.35 -22.88
C PHE A 75 -1.33 -0.63 -23.92
N VAL A 76 -1.88 -1.84 -24.00
CA VAL A 76 -1.48 -2.84 -25.00
C VAL A 76 -1.82 -2.33 -26.41
N GLU A 77 -2.99 -1.73 -26.60
CA GLU A 77 -3.37 -1.09 -27.86
C GLU A 77 -2.39 0.01 -28.25
N ALA A 78 -1.96 0.86 -27.30
CA ALA A 78 -0.96 1.89 -27.57
C ALA A 78 0.45 1.35 -27.86
N LEU A 79 0.79 0.13 -27.41
CA LEU A 79 2.06 -0.53 -27.77
C LEU A 79 2.00 -1.16 -29.16
N LEU A 80 0.88 -1.81 -29.51
CA LEU A 80 0.70 -2.49 -30.80
C LEU A 80 0.37 -1.52 -31.93
N ASN A 81 -0.44 -0.51 -31.64
CA ASN A 81 -0.91 0.52 -32.56
C ASN A 81 -0.56 1.90 -31.98
N PRO A 82 0.72 2.31 -32.02
CA PRO A 82 1.14 3.57 -31.41
C PRO A 82 0.38 4.75 -32.04
N PRO A 83 -0.47 5.45 -31.28
CA PRO A 83 -1.23 6.57 -31.82
C PRO A 83 -0.31 7.74 -32.13
N ALA A 84 -0.63 8.47 -33.20
CA ALA A 84 0.10 9.70 -33.49
C ALA A 84 0.00 10.69 -32.31
N PRO A 85 1.09 11.39 -31.96
CA PRO A 85 1.06 12.39 -30.89
C PRO A 85 -0.02 13.43 -31.15
N ASN A 86 -0.93 13.61 -30.20
CA ASN A 86 -1.95 14.64 -30.33
C ASN A 86 -1.32 16.05 -30.23
N GLU A 87 -2.06 17.07 -30.65
CA GLU A 87 -1.56 18.46 -30.68
C GLU A 87 -1.13 18.96 -29.29
N ARG A 88 -1.80 18.51 -28.22
CA ARG A 88 -1.47 18.87 -26.83
C ARG A 88 -0.11 18.27 -26.43
N LEU A 89 0.15 17.02 -26.79
CA LEU A 89 1.43 16.34 -26.54
C LEU A 89 2.56 17.01 -27.33
N ARG A 90 2.33 17.36 -28.60
CA ARG A 90 3.32 18.12 -29.40
C ARG A 90 3.68 19.47 -28.76
N LYS A 91 2.66 20.22 -28.31
CA LYS A 91 2.86 21.50 -27.60
C LYS A 91 3.56 21.32 -26.24
N ALA A 92 3.31 20.22 -25.54
CA ALA A 92 3.98 19.91 -24.28
C ALA A 92 5.46 19.60 -24.48
N VAL A 93 5.80 18.80 -25.50
CA VAL A 93 7.19 18.51 -25.89
C VAL A 93 7.91 19.79 -26.32
N ALA A 94 7.29 20.63 -27.15
CA ALA A 94 7.88 21.91 -27.57
C ALA A 94 8.16 22.85 -26.38
N ARG A 95 7.25 22.89 -25.40
CA ARG A 95 7.43 23.66 -24.16
C ARG A 95 8.54 23.07 -23.28
N HIS A 96 8.59 21.75 -23.15
CA HIS A 96 9.65 21.07 -22.40
C HIS A 96 11.02 21.37 -23.02
N ALA A 97 11.15 21.36 -24.35
CA ALA A 97 12.37 21.72 -25.05
C ALA A 97 12.79 23.19 -24.84
N GLN A 98 11.85 24.10 -24.62
CA GLN A 98 12.14 25.51 -24.29
C GLN A 98 12.58 25.71 -22.83
N VAL A 99 12.06 24.89 -21.91
CA VAL A 99 12.35 25.00 -20.47
C VAL A 99 13.63 24.24 -20.08
N PHE A 100 13.89 23.10 -20.70
CA PHE A 100 15.01 22.21 -20.42
C PHE A 100 16.04 22.15 -21.56
N GLY A 101 15.95 23.08 -22.52
CA GLY A 101 16.94 23.25 -23.60
C GLY A 101 18.23 23.88 -23.11
N ARG A 102 19.01 23.13 -22.32
CA ARG A 102 20.46 23.24 -22.14
C ARG A 102 21.02 21.89 -21.70
#